data_AF-A0A6V7V3X2-F1
#
_entry.id   AF-A0A6V7V3X2-F1
#
_cell.length_a   1.000
_cell.length_b   1.000
_cell.length_c   1.000
_cell.angle_alpha   90.00
_cell.angle_beta   90.00
_cell.angle_gamma   90.00
#
_symmetry.space_group_name_H-M   'P 1'
#
loop_
_entity.id
_entity.type
_entity.pdbx_description
1 polymer ?
#
loop_
_entity_poly.entity_id
_entity_poly.type
_entity_poly.pdbx_seq_one_letter_code
_entity_poly.pdbx_strand_id
1 'polypeptide(L)'
;MFDKIKFNLNFQVINAIYNRVFSPRKWMPSVPLPKIDLNSSTLSIGNVTLNYIRNETLDENVGNDHLCLLATQMELLEKVTACVQANWLLSLVGPSHCGKRSIIKILAALNGKQLHTMRLTSGTDALDLLGSFEQIQVESSPILHNENDENLTLDELTFPDDDCGELCFKWVESIFLRAFRDGHWLLVEDANCCNSAVLDCLNSCLESTDGELLLPMDDSQVIHRHPDFRHSFILYVEKLHF
;
A
#
# COMPACT_ATOMS: atom_id res chain seq x y z
N MET A 1 -4.83 17.16 -11.17
CA MET A 1 -4.17 18.41 -10.75
C MET A 1 -3.00 18.04 -9.86
N PHE A 2 -1.86 17.64 -10.44
CA PHE A 2 -0.72 17.12 -9.69
C PHE A 2 0.25 18.27 -9.38
N ASP A 3 0.35 18.68 -8.12
CA ASP A 3 1.40 19.58 -7.66
C ASP A 3 2.75 18.85 -7.71
N LYS A 4 3.34 18.81 -8.90
CA LYS A 4 4.71 18.35 -9.12
C LYS A 4 5.66 19.47 -8.71
N ILE A 5 6.01 19.54 -7.42
CA ILE A 5 7.20 20.28 -7.00
C ILE A 5 8.43 19.45 -7.43
N LYS A 6 8.88 19.67 -8.66
CA LYS A 6 10.20 19.21 -9.11
C LYS A 6 11.25 19.98 -8.31
N PHE A 7 11.87 19.32 -7.32
CA PHE A 7 13.04 19.78 -6.54
C PHE A 7 14.32 20.04 -7.36
N ASN A 8 14.21 20.23 -8.69
CA ASN A 8 15.34 20.52 -9.58
C ASN A 8 15.52 22.01 -9.84
N LEU A 9 14.64 22.88 -9.32
CA LEU A 9 14.98 24.29 -9.18
C LEU A 9 15.90 24.45 -7.97
N ASN A 10 17.03 25.13 -8.19
CA ASN A 10 18.03 25.43 -7.17
C ASN A 10 17.31 26.08 -5.97
N PHE A 11 17.31 25.42 -4.80
CA PHE A 11 16.59 25.85 -3.59
C PHE A 11 16.85 27.33 -3.26
N GLN A 12 18.07 27.81 -3.58
CA GLN A 12 18.49 29.20 -3.46
C GLN A 12 17.64 30.16 -4.30
N VAL A 13 17.27 29.80 -5.53
CA VAL A 13 16.45 30.62 -6.43
C VAL A 13 15.01 30.70 -5.93
N ILE A 14 14.43 29.57 -5.52
CA ILE A 14 13.07 29.56 -4.94
C ILE A 14 13.04 30.41 -3.68
N ASN A 15 14.04 30.28 -2.81
CA ASN A 15 14.14 31.06 -1.58
C ASN A 15 14.30 32.57 -1.88
N ALA A 16 15.09 32.94 -2.89
CA ALA A 16 15.23 34.32 -3.32
C ALA A 16 13.91 34.92 -3.82
N ILE A 17 13.15 34.18 -4.64
CA ILE A 17 11.83 34.60 -5.12
C ILE A 17 10.84 34.71 -3.95
N TYR A 18 10.81 33.71 -3.07
CA TYR A 18 9.93 33.70 -1.91
C TYR A 18 10.17 34.92 -1.03
N ASN A 19 11.43 35.19 -0.64
CA ASN A 19 11.75 36.34 0.21
C ASN A 19 11.42 37.67 -0.47
N ARG A 20 11.55 37.74 -1.80
CA ARG A 20 11.18 38.94 -2.57
C ARG A 20 9.66 39.18 -2.57
N VAL A 21 8.85 38.13 -2.61
CA VAL A 21 7.38 38.24 -2.70
C VAL A 21 6.72 38.34 -1.32
N PHE A 22 7.25 37.64 -0.30
CA PHE A 22 6.57 37.41 0.98
C PHE A 22 7.27 38.00 2.22
N SER A 23 8.25 38.90 2.06
CA SER A 23 8.86 39.59 3.22
C SER A 23 7.78 40.33 4.05
N PRO A 24 7.71 40.12 5.40
CA PRO A 24 8.78 39.70 6.31
C PRO A 24 8.63 38.28 6.91
N ARG A 25 7.74 37.41 6.40
CA ARG A 25 7.58 36.06 6.99
C ARG A 25 8.63 35.10 6.45
N LYS A 26 9.74 34.96 7.20
CA LYS A 26 10.81 33.99 6.94
C LYS A 26 10.23 32.57 6.88
N TRP A 27 10.08 32.02 5.67
CA TRP A 27 9.77 30.60 5.44
C TRP A 27 11.07 29.80 5.55
N MET A 28 11.64 29.77 6.75
CA MET A 28 12.61 28.74 7.10
C MET A 28 12.02 27.99 8.28
N PRO A 29 12.01 26.64 8.26
CA PRO A 29 11.90 25.90 9.50
C PRO A 29 13.10 26.33 10.36
N SER A 30 12.83 27.21 11.32
CA SER A 30 13.78 27.49 12.37
C SER A 30 13.75 26.25 13.25
N VAL A 31 14.88 25.56 13.36
CA VAL A 31 15.17 24.46 14.28
C VAL A 31 14.36 24.63 15.58
N PRO A 32 13.59 23.61 16.02
CA PRO A 32 14.09 22.26 16.22
C PRO A 32 13.82 21.28 15.09
N LEU A 33 14.65 20.23 15.00
CA LEU A 33 14.29 19.01 14.27
C LEU A 33 12.93 18.51 14.78
N PRO A 34 12.03 18.05 13.88
CA PRO A 34 10.74 17.54 14.31
C PRO A 34 10.96 16.35 15.24
N LYS A 35 10.18 16.29 16.32
CA LYS A 35 10.22 15.21 17.32
C LYS A 35 9.08 14.24 17.06
N ILE A 36 9.23 13.01 17.54
CA ILE A 36 8.17 12.01 17.51
C ILE A 36 7.69 11.82 18.95
N ASP A 37 6.43 12.13 19.17
CA ASP A 37 5.75 11.90 20.43
C ASP A 37 4.60 10.92 20.17
N LEU A 38 4.69 9.74 20.80
CA LEU A 38 3.67 8.69 20.73
C LEU A 38 2.81 8.74 21.99
N ASN A 39 1.51 8.93 21.82
CA ASN A 39 0.50 8.79 22.87
C ASN A 39 -0.40 7.61 22.53
N SER A 40 -1.16 7.07 23.50
CA SER A 40 -1.99 5.86 23.34
C SER A 40 -2.98 5.88 22.17
N SER A 41 -3.34 7.06 21.65
CA SER A 41 -4.28 7.23 20.54
C SER A 41 -3.82 8.22 19.45
N THR A 42 -2.67 8.87 19.64
CA THR A 42 -2.20 9.93 18.73
C THR A 42 -0.69 9.86 18.52
N LEU A 43 -0.26 9.92 17.27
CA LEU A 43 1.12 10.01 16.83
C LEU A 43 1.39 11.46 16.42
N SER A 44 2.28 12.15 17.13
CA SER A 44 2.70 13.50 16.76
C SER A 44 4.11 13.46 16.18
N ILE A 45 4.27 13.99 14.97
CA ILE A 45 5.55 14.12 14.27
C ILE A 45 5.73 15.58 13.91
N GLY A 46 6.62 16.28 14.62
CA GLY A 46 6.80 17.73 14.46
C GLY A 46 5.50 18.49 14.75
N ASN A 47 5.00 19.23 13.76
CA ASN A 47 3.76 20.00 13.88
C ASN A 47 2.49 19.24 13.44
N VAL A 48 2.61 17.95 13.12
CA VAL A 48 1.56 17.13 12.52
C VAL A 48 1.11 16.08 13.54
N THR A 49 -0.19 15.89 13.68
CA THR A 49 -0.77 14.90 14.60
C THR A 49 -1.69 13.97 13.82
N LEU A 50 -1.42 12.67 13.89
CA LEU A 50 -2.24 11.60 13.34
C LEU A 50 -2.94 10.85 14.46
N ASN A 51 -4.20 10.51 14.25
CA ASN A 51 -4.91 9.58 15.11
C ASN A 51 -4.55 8.16 14.65
N TYR A 52 -4.17 7.30 15.59
CA TYR A 52 -3.87 5.90 15.29
C TYR A 52 -4.62 4.97 16.24
N ILE A 53 -4.92 3.78 15.75
CA ILE A 53 -5.55 2.71 16.52
C ILE A 53 -4.48 1.64 16.73
N ARG A 54 -4.19 1.32 17.98
CA ARG A 54 -3.22 0.28 18.31
C ARG A 54 -3.83 -1.09 18.00
N ASN A 55 -3.41 -1.68 16.90
CA ASN A 55 -3.82 -3.03 16.51
C ASN A 55 -2.78 -4.03 17.04
N GLU A 56 -3.09 -4.70 18.16
CA GLU A 56 -2.22 -5.71 18.78
C GLU A 56 -1.93 -6.90 17.84
N THR A 57 -2.81 -7.15 16.86
CA THR A 57 -2.70 -8.25 15.90
C THR A 57 -1.70 -7.99 14.76
N LEU A 58 -1.19 -6.77 14.59
CA LEU A 58 -0.24 -6.44 13.53
C LEU A 58 1.22 -6.65 13.93
N ASP A 59 1.51 -6.70 15.23
CA ASP A 59 2.86 -6.91 15.74
C ASP A 59 3.44 -8.29 15.33
N GLU A 60 2.60 -9.25 14.97
CA GLU A 60 3.04 -10.59 14.53
C GLU A 60 3.44 -10.69 13.05
N ASN A 61 2.97 -9.75 12.20
CA ASN A 61 3.19 -9.78 10.73
C ASN A 61 4.08 -8.65 10.20
N VAL A 62 4.47 -7.69 11.03
CA VAL A 62 5.58 -6.80 10.68
C VAL A 62 6.83 -7.68 10.70
N GLY A 63 7.24 -8.15 9.52
CA GLY A 63 8.49 -8.90 9.37
C GLY A 63 9.59 -8.23 10.17
N ASN A 64 10.52 -9.01 10.72
CA ASN A 64 11.68 -8.59 11.52
C ASN A 64 12.67 -7.67 10.76
N ASP A 65 12.18 -6.78 9.91
CA ASP A 65 12.88 -5.65 9.35
C ASP A 65 13.18 -4.71 10.52
N HIS A 66 14.38 -4.81 11.10
CA HIS A 66 14.90 -3.86 12.09
C HIS A 66 15.10 -2.48 11.43
N LEU A 67 14.00 -1.74 11.27
CA LEU A 67 14.00 -0.41 10.66
C LEU A 67 14.42 0.64 11.70
N CYS A 68 15.60 1.20 11.51
CA CYS A 68 16.07 2.34 12.29
C CYS A 68 15.65 3.65 11.62
N LEU A 69 15.03 4.56 12.38
CA LEU A 69 14.72 5.90 11.91
C LEU A 69 15.95 6.81 12.05
N LEU A 70 16.40 7.41 10.95
CA LEU A 70 17.54 8.32 10.96
C LEU A 70 17.08 9.76 11.23
N ALA A 71 17.84 10.49 12.05
CA ALA A 71 17.56 11.90 12.35
C ALA A 71 17.50 12.79 11.08
N THR A 72 18.25 12.45 10.03
CA THR A 72 18.25 13.15 8.74
C THR A 72 16.96 12.97 7.95
N GLN A 73 16.18 11.92 8.24
CA GLN A 73 14.91 11.61 7.57
C GLN A 73 13.70 12.25 8.25
N MET A 74 13.89 12.85 9.43
CA MET A 74 12.84 13.44 10.25
C MET A 74 12.05 14.54 9.53
N GLU A 75 12.73 15.40 8.77
CA GLU A 75 12.06 16.46 7.99
C GLU A 75 11.19 15.88 6.87
N LEU A 76 11.64 14.80 6.23
CA LEU A 76 10.84 14.11 5.21
C LEU A 76 9.65 13.40 5.85
N LEU A 77 9.87 12.73 6.99
CA LEU A 77 8.82 12.05 7.73
C LEU A 77 7.70 13.02 8.16
N GLU A 78 8.02 14.19 8.69
CA GLU A 78 7.02 15.22 9.04
C GLU A 78 6.18 15.63 7.81
N LYS A 79 6.82 15.86 6.66
CA LYS A 79 6.13 16.24 5.42
C LYS A 79 5.23 15.11 4.89
N VAL A 80 5.73 13.87 4.91
CA VAL A 80 4.94 12.69 4.53
C VAL A 80 3.72 12.56 5.45
N THR A 81 3.92 12.74 6.76
CA THR A 81 2.86 12.71 7.76
C THR A 81 1.83 13.81 7.50
N ALA A 82 2.26 15.02 7.13
CA ALA A 82 1.37 16.12 6.78
C ALA A 82 0.49 15.79 5.57
N CYS A 83 1.05 15.18 4.53
CA CYS A 83 0.29 14.74 3.36
C CYS A 83 -0.73 13.65 3.70
N VAL A 84 -0.35 12.70 4.56
CA VAL A 84 -1.27 11.67 5.08
C VAL A 84 -2.41 12.31 5.87
N GLN A 85 -2.13 13.28 6.74
CA GLN A 85 -3.15 14.02 7.49
C GLN A 85 -4.09 14.79 6.56
N ALA A 86 -3.56 15.39 5.49
CA ALA A 86 -4.33 16.16 4.51
C ALA A 86 -5.12 15.29 3.51
N ASN A 87 -5.01 13.96 3.61
CA ASN A 87 -5.65 13.01 2.69
C ASN A 87 -5.23 13.24 1.22
N TRP A 88 -3.95 13.53 1.02
CA TRP A 88 -3.36 13.78 -0.29
C TRP A 88 -2.67 12.55 -0.84
N LEU A 89 -2.83 12.34 -2.16
CA LEU A 89 -2.05 11.37 -2.91
C LEU A 89 -0.57 11.77 -2.88
N LEU A 90 0.26 10.96 -2.22
CA LEU A 90 1.68 11.25 -2.05
C LEU A 90 2.51 10.57 -3.14
N SER A 91 3.36 11.34 -3.82
CA SER A 91 4.39 10.80 -4.71
C SER A 91 5.79 11.16 -4.20
N LEU A 92 6.58 10.15 -3.87
CA LEU A 92 7.97 10.32 -3.43
C LEU A 92 8.94 10.04 -4.58
N VAL A 93 9.65 11.09 -5.00
CA VAL A 93 10.62 11.03 -6.09
C VAL A 93 12.03 11.31 -5.57
N GLY A 94 13.03 10.63 -6.10
CA GLY A 94 14.44 11.01 -5.94
C GLY A 94 15.38 9.82 -6.06
N PRO A 95 16.65 9.97 -5.61
CA PRO A 95 17.66 8.95 -5.83
C PRO A 95 17.30 7.62 -5.18
N SER A 96 17.76 6.54 -5.79
CA SER A 96 17.72 5.19 -5.23
C SER A 96 18.40 5.15 -3.85
N HIS A 97 17.96 4.22 -2.99
CA HIS A 97 18.59 3.93 -1.69
C HIS A 97 18.62 5.09 -0.66
N CYS A 98 17.91 6.20 -0.85
CA CYS A 98 17.82 7.27 0.17
C CYS A 98 16.83 6.97 1.32
N GLY A 99 16.26 5.77 1.37
CA GLY A 99 15.40 5.31 2.47
C GLY A 99 13.94 5.75 2.38
N LYS A 100 13.43 6.14 1.20
CA LYS A 100 12.02 6.52 1.02
C LYS A 100 11.07 5.40 1.43
N ARG A 101 11.35 4.18 0.98
CA ARG A 101 10.60 2.97 1.35
C ARG A 101 10.61 2.75 2.86
N SER A 102 11.79 2.87 3.48
CA SER A 102 11.96 2.69 4.92
C SER A 102 11.11 3.69 5.72
N ILE A 103 11.07 4.96 5.30
CA ILE A 103 10.26 6.01 5.95
C ILE A 103 8.77 5.66 5.90
N ILE A 104 8.26 5.18 4.74
CA ILE A 104 6.86 4.79 4.61
C ILE A 104 6.54 3.59 5.50
N LYS A 105 7.40 2.56 5.49
CA LYS A 105 7.26 1.39 6.36
C LYS A 105 7.23 1.80 7.84
N ILE A 106 8.16 2.67 8.26
CA ILE A 106 8.22 3.19 9.63
C ILE A 106 6.94 3.95 9.96
N LEU A 107 6.47 4.84 9.09
CA LEU A 107 5.25 5.62 9.33
C LEU A 107 4.00 4.74 9.42
N ALA A 108 3.90 3.69 8.59
CA ALA A 108 2.81 2.74 8.65
C ALA A 108 2.82 1.95 9.96
N ALA A 109 4.01 1.49 10.38
CA ALA A 109 4.21 0.81 11.65
C ALA A 109 3.87 1.71 12.85
N LEU A 110 4.31 2.97 12.83
CA LEU A 110 3.99 3.96 13.88
C LEU A 110 2.48 4.27 13.96
N ASN A 111 1.76 4.20 12.84
CA ASN A 111 0.31 4.37 12.79
C ASN A 111 -0.48 3.07 13.03
N GLY A 112 0.19 1.91 13.22
CA GLY A 112 -0.49 0.63 13.39
C GLY A 112 -1.38 0.25 12.20
N LYS A 113 -1.00 0.66 10.98
CA LYS A 113 -1.75 0.37 9.75
C LYS A 113 -1.02 -0.71 8.95
N GLN A 114 -1.77 -1.67 8.39
CA GLN A 114 -1.19 -2.67 7.49
C GLN A 114 -0.69 -1.98 6.22
N LEU A 115 0.55 -2.25 5.84
CA LEU A 115 1.15 -1.75 4.61
C LEU A 115 1.40 -2.89 3.64
N HIS A 116 0.69 -2.85 2.51
CA HIS A 116 0.93 -3.72 1.38
C HIS A 116 1.86 -3.03 0.39
N THR A 117 2.84 -3.77 -0.12
CA THR A 117 3.74 -3.27 -1.17
C THR A 117 3.44 -4.01 -2.46
N MET A 118 3.20 -3.27 -3.54
CA MET A 118 3.08 -3.81 -4.89
C MET A 118 4.11 -3.16 -5.78
N ARG A 119 4.72 -3.94 -6.67
CA ARG A 119 5.67 -3.42 -7.67
C ARG A 119 5.02 -3.46 -9.04
N LEU A 120 5.09 -2.35 -9.76
CA LEU A 120 4.62 -2.28 -11.14
C LEU A 120 5.75 -2.65 -12.10
N THR A 121 5.40 -3.41 -13.14
CA THR A 121 6.32 -3.82 -14.20
C THR A 121 5.79 -3.38 -15.56
N SER A 122 6.60 -3.50 -16.61
CA SER A 122 6.16 -3.17 -17.98
C SER A 122 5.08 -4.10 -18.51
N GLY A 123 4.94 -5.29 -17.93
CA GLY A 123 3.89 -6.25 -18.27
C GLY A 123 2.67 -6.18 -17.35
N THR A 124 2.64 -5.27 -16.37
CA THR A 124 1.48 -5.12 -15.50
C THR A 124 0.35 -4.46 -16.27
N ASP A 125 -0.76 -5.17 -16.41
CA ASP A 125 -1.97 -4.66 -17.06
C ASP A 125 -2.99 -4.14 -16.04
N ALA A 126 -4.01 -3.42 -16.53
CA ALA A 126 -5.06 -2.87 -15.66
C ALA A 126 -5.87 -3.98 -14.94
N LEU A 127 -5.99 -5.17 -15.54
CA LEU A 127 -6.67 -6.32 -14.94
C LEU A 127 -5.86 -6.91 -13.77
N ASP A 128 -4.54 -6.89 -13.84
CA ASP A 128 -3.66 -7.38 -12.76
C ASP A 128 -3.81 -6.56 -11.48
N LEU A 129 -4.22 -5.28 -11.61
CA LEU A 129 -4.56 -4.44 -10.46
C LEU A 129 -5.83 -4.93 -9.75
N LEU A 130 -6.72 -5.63 -10.44
CA LEU A 130 -7.95 -6.15 -9.85
C LEU A 130 -7.73 -7.57 -9.35
N GLY A 131 -7.15 -8.42 -10.17
CA GLY A 131 -6.85 -9.80 -9.80
C GLY A 131 -6.67 -10.66 -11.04
N SER A 132 -6.44 -11.92 -10.80
CA SER A 132 -6.26 -12.91 -11.85
C SER A 132 -6.95 -14.21 -11.45
N PHE A 133 -7.22 -15.05 -12.45
CA PHE A 133 -7.55 -16.44 -12.18
C PHE A 133 -6.27 -17.22 -11.97
N GLU A 134 -6.13 -17.80 -10.79
CA GLU A 134 -5.04 -18.70 -10.45
C GLU A 134 -5.54 -20.14 -10.46
N GLN A 135 -4.66 -21.06 -10.88
CA GLN A 135 -4.92 -22.48 -10.83
C GLN A 135 -4.61 -22.99 -9.42
N ILE A 136 -5.62 -23.55 -8.75
CA ILE A 136 -5.49 -24.07 -7.40
C ILE A 136 -5.75 -25.57 -7.47
N GLN A 137 -4.84 -26.34 -6.87
CA GLN A 137 -5.05 -27.76 -6.62
C GLN A 137 -5.97 -27.90 -5.42
N VAL A 138 -7.15 -28.46 -5.62
CA VAL A 138 -8.02 -28.82 -4.50
C VAL A 138 -7.42 -30.07 -3.88
N GLU A 139 -6.77 -29.92 -2.72
CA GLU A 139 -6.42 -31.07 -1.91
C GLU A 139 -7.73 -31.71 -1.46
N SER A 140 -8.09 -32.83 -2.08
CA SER A 140 -9.14 -33.72 -1.61
C SER A 140 -8.80 -34.07 -0.18
N SER A 141 -9.45 -33.43 0.79
CA SER A 141 -9.17 -33.66 2.21
C SER A 141 -9.19 -35.16 2.51
N PRO A 142 -8.19 -35.73 3.19
CA PRO A 142 -8.21 -37.13 3.56
C PRO A 142 -9.43 -37.35 4.46
N ILE A 143 -10.36 -38.17 3.99
CA ILE A 143 -11.50 -38.62 4.78
C ILE A 143 -10.89 -39.33 6.00
N LEU A 144 -10.99 -38.71 7.18
CA LEU A 144 -10.68 -39.37 8.44
C LEU A 144 -11.71 -40.49 8.62
N HIS A 145 -11.35 -41.71 8.25
CA HIS A 145 -12.06 -42.90 8.68
C HIS A 145 -11.94 -42.98 10.22
N ASN A 146 -13.04 -42.71 10.92
CA ASN A 146 -13.20 -43.09 12.31
C ASN A 146 -13.18 -44.63 12.39
N GLU A 147 -12.11 -45.20 12.97
CA GLU A 147 -11.92 -46.64 13.17
C GLU A 147 -12.86 -47.22 14.24
N ASN A 148 -14.19 -47.23 14.06
CA ASN A 148 -15.07 -47.89 15.05
C ASN A 148 -16.28 -48.67 14.51
N ASP A 149 -16.46 -48.84 13.20
CA ASP A 149 -17.53 -49.70 12.69
C ASP A 149 -16.97 -50.93 11.96
N GLU A 150 -16.71 -51.98 12.74
CA GLU A 150 -16.57 -53.35 12.25
C GLU A 150 -17.93 -53.82 11.69
N ASN A 151 -18.23 -53.52 10.42
CA ASN A 151 -19.10 -54.32 9.53
C ASN A 151 -19.32 -53.57 8.21
N LEU A 152 -18.42 -53.73 7.24
CA LEU A 152 -18.69 -53.37 5.85
C LEU A 152 -18.29 -54.54 4.94
N THR A 153 -19.30 -55.03 4.22
CA THR A 153 -19.27 -56.11 3.25
C THR A 153 -18.33 -55.78 2.09
N LEU A 154 -17.73 -56.83 1.51
CA LEU A 154 -16.72 -56.83 0.43
C LEU A 154 -17.15 -56.19 -0.93
N ASP A 155 -18.14 -55.29 -0.97
CA ASP A 155 -18.72 -54.72 -2.20
C ASP A 155 -18.35 -53.24 -2.47
N GLU A 156 -17.54 -52.58 -1.63
CA GLU A 156 -17.05 -51.20 -1.87
C GLU A 156 -15.56 -51.14 -2.23
N LEU A 157 -15.09 -52.11 -3.03
CA LEU A 157 -13.87 -51.92 -3.81
C LEU A 157 -14.20 -51.11 -5.07
N THR A 158 -14.70 -49.88 -4.91
CA THR A 158 -14.45 -48.86 -5.92
C THR A 158 -12.96 -48.57 -5.86
N PHE A 159 -12.25 -49.08 -6.87
CA PHE A 159 -10.89 -48.65 -7.17
C PHE A 159 -10.85 -47.12 -7.08
N PRO A 160 -9.90 -46.50 -6.36
CA PRO A 160 -9.69 -45.07 -6.45
C PRO A 160 -9.19 -44.79 -7.87
N ASP A 161 -10.14 -44.60 -8.77
CA ASP A 161 -9.89 -44.11 -10.12
C ASP A 161 -9.34 -42.69 -9.99
N ASP A 162 -8.10 -42.53 -10.46
CA ASP A 162 -7.42 -41.26 -10.71
C ASP A 162 -7.30 -40.31 -9.49
N ASP A 163 -6.15 -40.36 -8.82
CA ASP A 163 -5.66 -39.30 -7.91
C ASP A 163 -5.25 -38.04 -8.72
N CYS A 164 -6.10 -37.63 -9.66
CA CYS A 164 -6.00 -36.36 -10.35
C CYS A 164 -6.71 -35.33 -9.48
N GLY A 165 -6.01 -34.79 -8.48
CA GLY A 165 -6.48 -33.63 -7.72
C GLY A 165 -7.03 -32.59 -8.68
N GLU A 166 -8.32 -32.25 -8.55
CA GLU A 166 -9.04 -31.44 -9.52
C GLU A 166 -8.41 -30.05 -9.55
N LEU A 167 -7.73 -29.70 -10.65
CA LEU A 167 -7.17 -28.37 -10.83
C LEU A 167 -8.31 -27.43 -11.22
N CYS A 168 -8.70 -26.56 -10.31
CA CYS A 168 -9.74 -25.55 -10.56
C CYS A 168 -9.12 -24.16 -10.70
N PHE A 169 -9.74 -23.31 -11.52
CA PHE A 169 -9.37 -21.89 -11.60
C PHE A 169 -10.20 -21.10 -10.60
N LYS A 170 -9.55 -20.40 -9.68
CA LYS A 170 -10.21 -19.52 -8.72
C LYS A 170 -9.76 -18.09 -8.95
N TRP A 171 -10.71 -17.17 -8.88
CA TRP A 171 -10.39 -15.75 -8.85
C TRP A 171 -9.64 -15.41 -7.56
N VAL A 172 -8.46 -14.83 -7.71
CA VAL A 172 -7.63 -14.34 -6.61
C VAL A 172 -7.59 -12.82 -6.69
N GLU A 173 -8.11 -12.17 -5.65
CA GLU A 173 -8.07 -10.72 -5.52
C GLU A 173 -6.61 -10.23 -5.44
N SER A 174 -6.31 -9.17 -6.18
CA SER A 174 -5.00 -8.53 -6.10
C SER A 174 -4.75 -7.92 -4.72
N ILE A 175 -3.48 -7.59 -4.47
CA ILE A 175 -3.07 -6.84 -3.28
C ILE A 175 -3.71 -5.45 -3.23
N PHE A 176 -3.95 -4.82 -4.39
CA PHE A 176 -4.60 -3.52 -4.50
C PHE A 176 -6.06 -3.62 -4.06
N LEU A 177 -6.84 -4.60 -4.55
CA LEU A 177 -8.25 -4.74 -4.17
C LEU A 177 -8.43 -5.03 -2.69
N ARG A 178 -7.62 -5.93 -2.14
CA ARG A 178 -7.62 -6.23 -0.70
C ARG A 178 -7.37 -4.96 0.10
N ALA A 179 -6.36 -4.18 -0.28
CA ALA A 179 -6.07 -2.92 0.41
C ALA A 179 -7.19 -1.89 0.22
N PHE A 180 -7.77 -1.79 -0.98
CA PHE A 180 -8.85 -0.87 -1.34
C PHE A 180 -10.13 -1.12 -0.54
N ARG A 181 -10.49 -2.39 -0.35
CA ARG A 181 -11.65 -2.85 0.43
C ARG A 181 -11.43 -2.72 1.94
N ASP A 182 -10.25 -3.11 2.42
CA ASP A 182 -9.98 -3.22 3.86
C ASP A 182 -9.41 -1.91 4.46
N GLY A 183 -9.10 -0.91 3.62
CA GLY A 183 -8.53 0.36 4.07
C GLY A 183 -7.07 0.28 4.51
N HIS A 184 -6.35 -0.71 3.98
CA HIS A 184 -4.92 -0.87 4.24
C HIS A 184 -4.08 0.11 3.41
N TRP A 185 -2.88 0.37 3.87
CA TRP A 185 -1.92 1.19 3.15
C TRP A 185 -1.33 0.46 1.96
N LEU A 186 -1.11 1.19 0.88
CA LEU A 186 -0.56 0.64 -0.35
C LEU A 186 0.63 1.47 -0.80
N LEU A 187 1.78 0.83 -0.82
CA LEU A 187 3.00 1.32 -1.43
C LEU A 187 3.14 0.75 -2.83
N VAL A 188 3.11 1.62 -3.84
CA VAL A 188 3.33 1.24 -5.23
C VAL A 188 4.76 1.57 -5.62
N GLU A 189 5.58 0.55 -5.89
CA GLU A 189 6.95 0.68 -6.38
C GLU A 189 7.01 0.72 -7.91
N ASP A 190 8.02 1.42 -8.44
CA ASP A 190 8.39 1.44 -9.85
C ASP A 190 7.26 1.86 -10.79
N ALA A 191 6.45 2.85 -10.38
CA ALA A 191 5.37 3.39 -11.20
C ALA A 191 5.83 4.01 -12.54
N ASN A 192 7.13 4.26 -12.71
CA ASN A 192 7.72 4.65 -13.99
C ASN A 192 7.87 3.50 -14.98
N CYS A 193 7.76 2.24 -14.54
CA CYS A 193 7.98 1.06 -15.37
C CYS A 193 6.69 0.53 -16.03
N CYS A 194 5.50 1.00 -15.61
CA CYS A 194 4.23 0.55 -16.19
C CYS A 194 3.71 1.47 -17.30
N ASN A 195 2.76 0.95 -18.07
CA ASN A 195 1.99 1.73 -19.03
C ASN A 195 1.19 2.84 -18.31
N SER A 196 1.08 4.03 -18.92
CA SER A 196 0.31 5.13 -18.36
C SER A 196 -1.16 4.77 -18.12
N ALA A 197 -1.73 3.87 -18.94
CA ALA A 197 -3.10 3.38 -18.77
C ALA A 197 -3.35 2.74 -17.39
N VAL A 198 -2.34 2.08 -16.81
CA VAL A 198 -2.40 1.47 -15.47
C VAL A 198 -2.49 2.56 -14.40
N LEU A 199 -1.69 3.62 -14.53
CA LEU A 199 -1.71 4.76 -13.62
C LEU A 199 -3.00 5.56 -13.75
N ASP A 200 -3.52 5.71 -14.97
CA ASP A 200 -4.80 6.40 -15.21
C ASP A 200 -5.97 5.63 -14.60
N CYS A 201 -5.95 4.29 -14.68
CA CYS A 201 -6.90 3.43 -13.99
C CYS A 201 -6.81 3.60 -12.47
N LEU A 202 -5.61 3.55 -11.89
CA LEU A 202 -5.39 3.77 -10.46
C LEU A 202 -5.87 5.15 -10.01
N ASN A 203 -5.50 6.21 -10.74
CA ASN A 203 -5.93 7.57 -10.43
C ASN A 203 -7.45 7.71 -10.51
N SER A 204 -8.09 7.10 -11.51
CA SER A 204 -9.55 7.10 -11.65
C SER A 204 -10.23 6.40 -10.47
N CYS A 205 -9.67 5.28 -9.99
CA CYS A 205 -10.15 4.58 -8.80
C CYS A 205 -9.97 5.38 -7.50
N LEU A 206 -8.95 6.23 -7.44
CA LEU A 206 -8.65 7.06 -6.26
C LEU A 206 -9.40 8.39 -6.25
N GLU A 207 -9.65 8.98 -7.42
CA GLU A 207 -10.33 10.27 -7.60
C GLU A 207 -11.85 10.13 -7.72
N SER A 208 -12.38 8.94 -8.02
CA SER A 208 -13.83 8.72 -8.13
C SER A 208 -14.53 9.19 -6.84
N THR A 209 -15.50 10.10 -7.02
CA THR A 209 -16.27 10.72 -5.94
C THR A 209 -17.05 9.67 -5.14
N ASP A 210 -17.53 8.64 -5.83
CA ASP A 210 -18.35 7.57 -5.26
C ASP A 210 -17.48 6.42 -4.71
N GLY A 211 -16.19 6.37 -5.08
CA GLY A 211 -15.26 5.35 -4.60
C GLY A 211 -15.64 3.92 -5.01
N GLU A 212 -16.44 3.76 -6.06
CA GLU A 212 -16.92 2.48 -6.55
C GLU A 212 -16.01 1.96 -7.66
N LEU A 213 -15.70 0.67 -7.60
CA LEU A 213 -14.92 -0.05 -8.59
C LEU A 213 -15.72 -1.25 -9.06
N LEU A 214 -16.09 -1.23 -10.34
CA LEU A 214 -16.76 -2.37 -10.99
C LEU A 214 -15.72 -3.43 -11.33
N LEU A 215 -15.97 -4.66 -10.89
CA LEU A 215 -15.13 -5.78 -11.28
C LEU A 215 -15.49 -6.25 -12.70
N PRO A 216 -14.51 -6.46 -13.59
CA PRO A 216 -14.75 -6.89 -14.97
C PRO A 216 -15.26 -8.33 -15.09
N MET A 217 -15.32 -9.06 -13.97
CA MET A 217 -15.71 -10.47 -13.91
C MET A 217 -17.22 -10.65 -13.75
N ASP A 218 -17.88 -9.67 -13.12
CA ASP A 218 -19.27 -9.78 -12.72
C ASP A 218 -19.85 -8.37 -12.64
N ASP A 219 -20.64 -7.96 -13.64
CA ASP A 219 -21.19 -6.59 -13.75
C ASP A 219 -22.06 -6.19 -12.53
N SER A 220 -22.38 -7.14 -11.63
CA SER A 220 -23.10 -6.90 -10.38
C SER A 220 -22.22 -6.73 -9.13
N GLN A 221 -20.92 -7.02 -9.19
CA GLN A 221 -20.03 -6.88 -8.02
C GLN A 221 -19.31 -5.54 -8.05
N VAL A 222 -19.85 -4.61 -7.25
CA VAL A 222 -19.24 -3.31 -7.00
C VAL A 222 -18.43 -3.39 -5.71
N ILE A 223 -17.14 -3.07 -5.78
CA ILE A 223 -16.30 -2.90 -4.58
C ILE A 223 -16.33 -1.43 -4.19
N HIS A 224 -16.71 -1.18 -2.94
CA HIS A 224 -16.65 0.16 -2.35
C HIS A 224 -15.30 0.41 -1.68
N ARG A 225 -14.72 1.58 -1.94
CA ARG A 225 -13.51 2.05 -1.29
C ARG A 225 -13.73 2.23 0.21
N HIS A 226 -12.80 1.73 1.02
CA HIS A 226 -12.80 2.02 2.44
C HIS A 226 -12.55 3.52 2.71
N PRO A 227 -13.25 4.16 3.65
CA PRO A 227 -13.05 5.59 3.97
C PRO A 227 -11.61 5.93 4.37
N ASP A 228 -10.91 5.00 5.04
CA ASP A 228 -9.52 5.17 5.42
C ASP A 228 -8.52 4.99 4.27
N PHE A 229 -8.90 4.36 3.14
CA PHE A 229 -7.95 3.97 2.08
C PHE A 229 -7.26 5.16 1.41
N ARG A 230 -7.94 6.31 1.35
CA ARG A 230 -7.40 7.51 0.69
C ARG A 230 -6.20 8.10 1.44
N HIS A 231 -6.06 7.85 2.74
CA HIS A 231 -4.95 8.32 3.57
C HIS A 231 -3.60 7.65 3.23
N SER A 232 -3.61 6.67 2.33
CA SER A 232 -2.65 5.57 2.41
C SER A 232 -2.02 5.15 1.09
N PHE A 233 -2.28 5.90 0.02
CA PHE A 233 -1.71 5.62 -1.29
C PHE A 233 -0.44 6.41 -1.49
N ILE A 234 0.70 5.71 -1.50
CA ILE A 234 2.00 6.33 -1.69
C ILE A 234 2.64 5.75 -2.96
N LEU A 235 2.79 6.61 -3.95
CA LEU A 235 3.47 6.32 -5.21
C LEU A 235 4.98 6.55 -5.03
N TYR A 236 5.75 5.48 -5.22
CA TYR A 236 7.19 5.58 -5.37
C TYR A 236 7.56 5.64 -6.85
N VAL A 237 8.35 6.66 -7.20
CA VAL A 237 8.96 6.78 -8.53
C VAL A 237 10.46 6.88 -8.34
N GLU A 238 11.17 5.82 -8.72
CA GLU A 238 12.61 5.85 -8.75
C GLU A 238 13.07 6.77 -9.88
N LYS A 239 13.91 7.77 -9.56
CA LYS A 239 14.52 8.59 -10.59
C LYS A 239 15.72 7.81 -11.14
N LEU A 240 15.49 7.00 -12.17
CA LEU A 240 16.57 6.41 -12.93
C LEU A 240 17.41 7.55 -13.51
N HIS A 241 18.71 7.54 -13.19
CA HIS A 241 19.68 8.33 -13.93
C HIS A 241 19.71 7.79 -15.36
N PHE A 242 19.12 8.54 -16.30
CA PHE A 242 19.48 8.44 -17.71
C PHE A 242 20.61 9.43 -17.97
#